data_AF-A0A0F6CLM4-F1
#
_entry.id   AF-A0A0F6CLM4-F1
#
_cell.length_a   1.000
_cell.length_b   1.000
_cell.length_c   1.000
_cell.angle_alpha   90.00
_cell.angle_beta   90.00
_cell.angle_gamma   90.00
#
_symmetry.space_group_name_H-M   'P 1'
#
loop_
_entity.id
_entity.type
_entity.pdbx_description
1 polymer ?
#
loop_
_entity_poly.entity_id
_entity_poly.type
_entity_poly.pdbx_seq_one_letter_code
_entity_poly.pdbx_strand_id
1 'polypeptide(L)'
;MASVQIIKKNKTQYVRIVESYWDKEVKKPKIREVKFLGKLEDLTKDNPNFIKELKESVSSKKNKKQNDRNEQILQIMNSLKLDKFKGRQIKGYGNLVYEEIMNYLELPSFLTDLQKKNSRSKYDLASITKMLILTRILEPSSKRSSVEKIKKYWYEFNDSLKDVYGNEANFV
;
A
#
# COMPACT_ATOMS: atom_id res chain seq x y z
N MET A 1 -1.03 -4.11 -12.21
CA MET A 1 -0.34 -4.92 -11.16
C MET A 1 -0.61 -6.39 -11.38
N ALA A 2 0.44 -7.21 -11.43
CA ALA A 2 0.33 -8.65 -11.61
C ALA A 2 -0.13 -9.36 -10.32
N SER A 3 -1.07 -10.30 -10.42
CA SER A 3 -1.55 -11.14 -9.32
C SER A 3 -1.80 -12.57 -9.81
N VAL A 4 -1.70 -13.53 -8.91
CA VAL A 4 -2.00 -14.95 -9.19
C VAL A 4 -3.50 -15.16 -8.98
N GLN A 5 -4.19 -15.64 -10.00
CA GLN A 5 -5.61 -16.01 -9.95
C GLN A 5 -5.79 -17.50 -10.24
N ILE A 6 -6.71 -18.12 -9.51
CA ILE A 6 -7.19 -19.48 -9.79
C ILE A 6 -8.60 -19.34 -10.36
N ILE A 7 -8.81 -19.87 -11.57
CA ILE A 7 -10.12 -19.89 -12.22
C ILE A 7 -10.65 -21.32 -12.25
N LYS A 8 -11.95 -21.50 -12.06
CA LYS A 8 -12.61 -22.80 -12.18
C LYS A 8 -13.32 -22.89 -13.52
N LYS A 9 -13.03 -23.92 -14.30
CA LYS A 9 -13.75 -24.23 -15.54
C LYS A 9 -14.22 -25.68 -15.46
N ASN A 10 -15.54 -25.87 -15.41
CA ASN A 10 -16.19 -27.15 -15.10
C ASN A 10 -15.72 -27.69 -13.73
N LYS A 11 -15.08 -28.87 -13.72
CA LYS A 11 -14.51 -29.49 -12.52
C LYS A 11 -13.02 -29.20 -12.33
N THR A 12 -12.38 -28.52 -13.28
CA THR A 12 -10.92 -28.30 -13.26
C THR A 12 -10.57 -26.87 -12.85
N GLN A 13 -9.57 -26.73 -11.98
CA GLN A 13 -9.02 -25.44 -11.60
C GLN A 13 -7.75 -25.15 -12.41
N TYR A 14 -7.60 -23.89 -12.85
CA TYR A 14 -6.46 -23.42 -13.62
C TYR A 14 -5.82 -22.21 -12.96
N VAL A 15 -4.51 -22.10 -13.07
CA VAL A 15 -3.72 -21.03 -12.49
C VAL A 15 -3.24 -20.11 -13.59
N ARG A 16 -3.42 -18.80 -13.39
CA ARG A 16 -2.92 -17.76 -14.29
C ARG A 16 -2.36 -16.59 -13.51
N ILE A 17 -1.41 -15.90 -14.13
CA ILE A 17 -0.91 -14.60 -13.68
C ILE A 17 -1.63 -13.56 -14.53
N VAL A 18 -2.33 -12.65 -13.87
CA VAL A 18 -3.09 -11.58 -14.52
C VAL A 18 -2.63 -10.23 -14.07
N GLU A 19 -2.84 -9.21 -14.90
CA GLU A 19 -2.59 -7.83 -14.54
C GLU A 19 -3.84 -6.98 -14.69
N SER A 20 -4.20 -6.25 -13.63
CA SER A 20 -5.20 -5.19 -13.72
C SER A 20 -4.61 -3.94 -14.38
N TYR A 21 -5.38 -3.36 -15.30
CA TYR A 21 -5.09 -2.10 -15.97
C TYR A 21 -6.36 -1.25 -16.10
N TRP A 22 -6.20 0.06 -16.24
CA TRP A 22 -7.30 0.98 -16.48
C TRP A 22 -7.54 1.10 -17.98
N ASP A 23 -8.71 0.70 -18.46
CA ASP A 23 -9.12 0.91 -19.85
C ASP A 23 -9.64 2.34 -19.99
N LYS A 24 -8.94 3.15 -20.81
CA LYS A 24 -9.27 4.57 -21.00
C LYS A 24 -10.55 4.78 -21.81
N GLU A 25 -10.89 3.86 -22.71
CA GLU A 25 -12.07 3.98 -23.56
C GLU A 25 -13.34 3.63 -22.77
N VAL A 26 -13.29 2.49 -22.08
CA VAL A 26 -14.44 1.99 -21.30
C VAL A 26 -14.54 2.66 -19.93
N LYS A 27 -13.51 3.43 -19.52
CA LYS A 27 -13.36 4.08 -18.20
C LYS A 27 -13.64 3.13 -17.03
N LYS A 28 -13.15 1.89 -17.15
CA LYS A 28 -13.32 0.83 -16.16
C LYS A 28 -12.04 0.02 -16.01
N PRO A 29 -11.76 -0.57 -14.83
CA PRO A 29 -10.63 -1.45 -14.66
C PRO A 29 -10.89 -2.78 -15.39
N LYS A 30 -9.93 -3.20 -16.22
CA LYS A 30 -9.93 -4.49 -16.91
C LYS A 30 -8.76 -5.34 -16.44
N ILE A 31 -8.87 -6.65 -16.66
CA ILE A 31 -7.83 -7.62 -16.33
C ILE A 31 -7.33 -8.23 -17.63
N ARG A 32 -6.02 -8.18 -17.86
CA ARG A 32 -5.36 -8.93 -18.95
C ARG A 32 -4.61 -10.12 -18.38
N GLU A 33 -4.60 -11.22 -19.13
CA GLU A 33 -3.79 -12.37 -18.77
C GLU A 33 -2.34 -12.13 -19.19
N VAL A 34 -1.41 -12.20 -18.23
CA VAL A 34 0.04 -12.05 -18.49
C VAL A 34 0.64 -13.41 -18.83
N LYS A 35 0.23 -14.45 -18.09
CA LYS A 35 0.72 -15.81 -18.31
C LYS A 35 -0.28 -16.84 -17.81
N PHE A 36 -0.65 -17.78 -18.66
CA PHE A 36 -1.34 -19.00 -18.26
C PHE A 36 -0.33 -20.03 -17.76
N LEU A 37 -0.58 -20.65 -16.61
CA LEU A 37 0.35 -21.63 -16.01
C LEU A 37 -0.14 -23.08 -16.13
N GLY A 38 -1.44 -23.30 -16.36
CA GLY A 38 -2.01 -24.64 -16.53
C GLY A 38 -2.94 -25.04 -15.39
N LYS A 39 -3.22 -26.35 -15.30
CA LYS A 39 -4.12 -26.91 -14.26
C LYS A 39 -3.47 -26.83 -12.90
N LEU A 40 -4.27 -26.54 -11.87
CA LEU A 40 -3.80 -26.49 -10.50
C LEU A 40 -3.25 -27.85 -10.05
N GLU A 41 -3.97 -28.93 -10.33
CA GLU A 41 -3.61 -30.30 -9.94
C GLU A 41 -2.20 -30.66 -10.44
N ASP A 42 -1.92 -30.43 -11.72
CA ASP A 42 -0.62 -30.70 -12.35
C ASP A 42 0.50 -29.87 -11.69
N LEU A 43 0.23 -28.60 -11.37
CA LEU A 43 1.21 -27.69 -10.75
C LEU A 43 1.49 -28.01 -9.28
N THR A 44 0.54 -28.64 -8.57
CA THR A 44 0.69 -29.03 -7.16
C THR A 44 1.13 -30.48 -6.96
N LYS A 45 1.21 -31.27 -8.03
CA LYS A 45 1.51 -32.70 -7.98
C LYS A 45 2.88 -32.99 -7.36
N ASP A 46 3.89 -32.26 -7.80
CA ASP A 46 5.28 -32.45 -7.34
C ASP A 46 5.68 -31.45 -6.24
N ASN A 47 4.95 -30.33 -6.10
CA ASN A 47 5.14 -29.34 -5.04
C ASN A 47 3.79 -28.81 -4.51
N PRO A 48 3.31 -29.28 -3.34
CA PRO A 48 2.05 -28.80 -2.77
C PRO A 48 2.07 -27.32 -2.38
N ASN A 49 3.26 -26.73 -2.18
CA ASN A 49 3.44 -25.31 -1.83
C ASN A 49 3.59 -24.39 -3.05
N PHE A 50 3.55 -24.92 -4.28
CA PHE A 50 3.80 -24.17 -5.52
C PHE A 50 3.03 -22.84 -5.61
N ILE A 51 1.75 -22.82 -5.22
CA ILE A 51 0.93 -21.60 -5.29
C ILE A 51 1.38 -20.55 -4.27
N LYS A 52 1.82 -20.97 -3.09
CA LYS A 52 2.32 -20.07 -2.06
C LYS A 52 3.63 -19.44 -2.53
N GLU A 53 4.56 -20.25 -3.00
CA GLU A 53 5.84 -19.80 -3.59
C GLU A 53 5.62 -18.89 -4.81
N LEU A 54 4.64 -19.21 -5.66
CA LEU A 54 4.28 -18.38 -6.81
C LEU A 54 3.74 -17.01 -6.39
N LYS A 55 2.86 -16.96 -5.39
CA LYS A 55 2.36 -15.69 -4.85
C LYS A 55 3.48 -14.86 -4.19
N GLU A 56 4.37 -15.53 -3.47
CA GLU A 56 5.55 -14.90 -2.85
C GLU A 56 6.53 -14.39 -3.91
N SER A 57 6.78 -15.13 -4.99
CA SER A 57 7.67 -14.71 -6.08
C SER A 57 7.10 -13.52 -6.88
N VAL A 58 5.80 -13.51 -7.16
CA VAL A 58 5.12 -12.38 -7.81
C VAL A 58 5.13 -11.14 -6.90
N SER A 59 4.97 -11.33 -5.59
CA SER A 59 5.02 -10.24 -4.61
C SER A 59 6.45 -9.74 -4.36
N SER A 60 7.45 -10.62 -4.35
CA SER A 60 8.85 -10.25 -4.14
C SER A 60 9.44 -9.53 -5.34
N LYS A 61 9.06 -9.87 -6.58
CA LYS A 61 9.43 -9.07 -7.77
C LYS A 61 8.94 -7.62 -7.69
N LYS A 62 7.77 -7.37 -7.08
CA LYS A 62 7.27 -6.02 -6.80
C LYS A 62 8.16 -5.30 -5.79
N ASN A 63 8.54 -5.97 -4.70
CA ASN A 63 9.41 -5.37 -3.67
C ASN A 63 10.83 -5.13 -4.18
N LYS A 64 11.40 -6.06 -4.97
CA LYS A 64 12.70 -5.89 -5.63
C LYS A 64 12.73 -4.64 -6.50
N LYS A 65 11.74 -4.44 -7.38
CA LYS A 65 11.67 -3.23 -8.22
C LYS A 65 11.64 -1.91 -7.42
N GLN A 66 11.10 -1.93 -6.20
CA GLN A 66 11.11 -0.77 -5.30
C GLN A 66 12.48 -0.60 -4.62
N ASN A 67 13.09 -1.69 -4.16
CA ASN A 67 14.45 -1.69 -3.59
C ASN A 67 15.49 -1.27 -4.63
N ASP A 68 15.41 -1.79 -5.85
CA ASP A 68 16.27 -1.43 -6.97
C ASP A 68 16.23 0.09 -7.24
N ARG A 69 15.04 0.72 -7.11
CA ARG A 69 14.91 2.19 -7.21
C ARG A 69 15.60 2.92 -6.06
N ASN A 70 15.45 2.44 -4.84
CA ASN A 70 16.09 3.06 -3.67
C ASN A 70 17.62 2.91 -3.75
N GLU A 71 18.12 1.76 -4.22
CA GLU A 71 19.53 1.52 -4.47
C GLU A 71 20.06 2.43 -5.59
N GLN A 72 19.31 2.60 -6.68
CA GLN A 72 19.65 3.56 -7.74
C GLN A 72 19.72 5.00 -7.21
N ILE A 73 18.76 5.42 -6.38
CA ILE A 73 18.78 6.75 -5.73
C ILE A 73 20.03 6.89 -4.84
N LEU A 74 20.36 5.86 -4.06
CA LEU A 74 21.54 5.87 -3.19
C LEU A 74 22.85 5.91 -4.01
N GLN A 75 22.92 5.18 -5.11
CA GLN A 75 24.05 5.21 -6.04
C GLN A 75 24.22 6.60 -6.67
N ILE A 76 23.13 7.23 -7.11
CA ILE A 76 23.13 8.60 -7.64
C ILE A 76 23.61 9.57 -6.55
N MET A 77 23.07 9.49 -5.32
CA MET A 77 23.49 10.33 -4.20
C MET A 77 24.99 10.21 -3.90
N ASN A 78 25.51 8.97 -3.91
CA ASN A 78 26.93 8.69 -3.72
C ASN A 78 27.77 9.26 -4.88
N SER A 79 27.31 9.13 -6.13
CA SER A 79 28.00 9.66 -7.31
C SER A 79 28.10 11.18 -7.31
N LEU A 80 27.07 11.86 -6.79
CA LEU A 80 27.01 13.32 -6.64
C LEU A 80 27.78 13.83 -5.43
N LYS A 81 28.51 12.97 -4.69
CA LYS A 81 29.25 13.30 -3.47
C LYS A 81 28.42 14.09 -2.46
N LEU A 82 27.14 13.73 -2.33
CA LEU A 82 26.22 14.33 -1.38
C LEU A 82 26.48 13.82 0.04
N ASP A 83 27.72 13.93 0.53
CA ASP A 83 28.17 13.43 1.83
C ASP A 83 27.33 13.99 3.00
N LYS A 84 26.76 15.19 2.83
CA LYS A 84 25.80 15.82 3.77
C LYS A 84 24.50 15.02 3.97
N PHE A 85 24.27 13.97 3.19
CA PHE A 85 23.09 13.12 3.24
C PHE A 85 23.38 11.68 3.67
N LYS A 86 24.65 11.34 4.00
CA LYS A 86 25.00 10.05 4.59
C LYS A 86 24.19 9.82 5.87
N GLY A 87 23.53 8.66 5.96
CA GLY A 87 22.70 8.26 7.10
C GLY A 87 21.26 8.79 7.10
N ARG A 88 20.85 9.63 6.12
CA ARG A 88 19.44 10.05 6.03
C ARG A 88 18.56 8.92 5.51
N GLN A 89 17.37 8.78 6.08
CA GLN A 89 16.39 7.80 5.61
C GLN A 89 15.86 8.20 4.23
N ILE A 90 15.88 7.28 3.27
CA ILE A 90 15.26 7.48 1.96
C ILE A 90 13.75 7.29 2.12
N LYS A 91 13.06 8.40 2.40
CA LYS A 91 11.59 8.46 2.48
C LYS A 91 11.05 9.50 1.50
N GLY A 92 9.78 9.37 1.14
CA GLY A 92 9.08 10.40 0.39
C GLY A 92 8.78 11.59 1.31
N TYR A 93 9.33 12.77 1.00
CA TYR A 93 9.10 14.01 1.75
C TYR A 93 7.95 14.86 1.20
N GLY A 94 7.34 14.46 0.09
CA GLY A 94 6.23 15.19 -0.54
C GLY A 94 4.99 15.32 0.35
N ASN A 95 4.88 14.51 1.41
CA ASN A 95 3.82 14.63 2.41
C ASN A 95 3.94 15.92 3.25
N LEU A 96 5.14 16.45 3.44
CA LEU A 96 5.37 17.63 4.29
C LEU A 96 4.65 18.88 3.77
N VAL A 97 4.53 19.04 2.45
CA VAL A 97 3.80 20.17 1.85
C VAL A 97 2.31 20.11 2.21
N TYR A 98 1.72 18.93 2.13
CA TYR A 98 0.30 18.75 2.46
C TYR A 98 0.05 18.80 3.97
N GLU A 99 1.00 18.33 4.76
CA GLU A 99 1.02 18.49 6.21
C GLU A 99 1.00 19.96 6.62
N GLU A 100 1.79 20.80 5.97
CA GLU A 100 1.79 22.24 6.20
C GLU A 100 0.44 22.89 5.85
N ILE A 101 -0.16 22.50 4.71
CA ILE A 101 -1.51 22.98 4.34
C ILE A 101 -2.55 22.58 5.39
N MET A 102 -2.49 21.34 5.89
CA MET A 102 -3.43 20.88 6.93
C MET A 102 -3.22 21.61 8.26
N ASN A 103 -1.97 21.91 8.63
CA ASN A 103 -1.66 22.69 9.82
C ASN A 103 -2.13 24.14 9.68
N TYR A 104 -1.92 24.75 8.50
CA TYR A 104 -2.42 26.10 8.19
C TYR A 104 -3.95 26.20 8.29
N LEU A 105 -4.66 25.14 7.91
CA LEU A 105 -6.12 25.04 8.06
C LEU A 105 -6.57 24.67 9.48
N GLU A 106 -5.64 24.52 10.43
CA GLU A 106 -5.88 24.08 11.80
C GLU A 106 -6.66 22.75 11.90
N LEU A 107 -6.59 21.93 10.85
CA LEU A 107 -7.38 20.71 10.71
C LEU A 107 -7.10 19.70 11.84
N PRO A 108 -5.84 19.46 12.27
CA PRO A 108 -5.57 18.56 13.39
C PRO A 108 -6.27 19.00 14.68
N SER A 109 -6.16 20.28 15.05
CA SER A 109 -6.78 20.84 16.25
C SER A 109 -8.31 20.71 16.21
N PHE A 110 -8.91 21.07 15.07
CA PHE A 110 -10.34 20.91 14.84
C PHE A 110 -10.81 19.46 15.04
N LEU A 111 -10.09 18.49 14.47
CA LEU A 111 -10.44 17.07 14.59
C LEU A 111 -10.27 16.54 16.02
N THR A 112 -9.22 16.96 16.71
CA THR A 112 -9.00 16.61 18.13
C THR A 112 -10.15 17.15 18.99
N ASP A 113 -10.57 18.40 18.78
CA ASP A 113 -11.68 18.99 19.53
C ASP A 113 -13.03 18.36 19.18
N LEU A 114 -13.24 18.03 17.90
CA LEU A 114 -14.42 17.30 17.44
C LEU A 114 -14.51 15.92 18.11
N GLN A 115 -13.40 15.18 18.18
CA GLN A 115 -13.34 13.89 18.84
C GLN A 115 -13.68 14.01 20.32
N LYS A 116 -13.05 14.94 21.05
CA LYS A 116 -13.32 15.17 22.49
C LYS A 116 -14.80 15.45 22.76
N LYS A 117 -15.48 16.19 21.88
CA LYS A 117 -16.89 16.55 22.04
C LYS A 117 -17.84 15.41 21.69
N ASN A 118 -17.52 14.60 20.69
CA ASN A 118 -18.49 13.70 20.06
C ASN A 118 -18.17 12.20 20.18
N SER A 119 -17.01 11.82 20.72
CA SER A 119 -16.59 10.42 20.74
C SER A 119 -15.70 10.06 21.93
N ARG A 120 -15.87 8.83 22.43
CA ARG A 120 -14.98 8.19 23.41
C ARG A 120 -14.01 7.21 22.75
N SER A 121 -13.84 7.29 21.43
CA SER A 121 -12.93 6.42 20.69
C SER A 121 -11.49 6.53 21.20
N LYS A 122 -10.80 5.39 21.30
CA LYS A 122 -9.40 5.29 21.76
C LYS A 122 -8.37 5.65 20.69
N TYR A 123 -8.75 5.55 19.43
CA TYR A 123 -7.87 5.88 18.30
C TYR A 123 -7.70 7.39 18.14
N ASP A 124 -6.61 7.84 17.51
CA ASP A 124 -6.41 9.25 17.21
C ASP A 124 -7.08 9.64 15.89
N LEU A 125 -8.21 10.35 15.98
CA LEU A 125 -8.97 10.79 14.80
C LEU A 125 -8.15 11.74 13.91
N ALA A 126 -7.35 12.62 14.50
CA ALA A 126 -6.55 13.59 13.76
C ALA A 126 -5.44 12.88 12.99
N SER A 127 -4.69 11.99 13.66
CA SER A 127 -3.64 11.15 13.06
C SER A 127 -4.18 10.30 11.90
N ILE A 128 -5.28 9.57 12.12
CA ILE A 128 -5.89 8.70 11.10
C ILE A 128 -6.39 9.51 9.91
N THR A 129 -7.07 10.62 10.15
CA THR A 129 -7.62 11.46 9.08
C THR A 129 -6.50 12.08 8.25
N LYS A 130 -5.45 12.59 8.90
CA LYS A 130 -4.27 13.14 8.24
C LYS A 130 -3.57 12.09 7.37
N MET A 131 -3.32 10.89 7.90
CA MET A 131 -2.76 9.77 7.13
C MET A 131 -3.63 9.40 5.93
N LEU A 132 -4.96 9.36 6.08
CA LEU A 132 -5.87 9.08 4.98
C LEU A 132 -5.83 10.19 3.91
N ILE A 133 -5.85 11.46 4.30
CA ILE A 133 -5.75 12.59 3.35
C ILE A 133 -4.45 12.51 2.56
N LEU A 134 -3.31 12.38 3.27
CA LEU A 134 -1.98 12.28 2.64
C LEU A 134 -1.93 11.13 1.64
N THR A 135 -2.35 9.93 2.03
CA THR A 135 -2.31 8.77 1.14
C THR A 135 -3.29 8.89 -0.01
N ARG A 136 -4.41 9.60 0.14
CA ARG A 136 -5.37 9.82 -0.95
C ARG A 136 -4.85 10.78 -2.00
N ILE A 137 -4.07 11.78 -1.60
CA ILE A 137 -3.44 12.72 -2.53
C ILE A 137 -2.23 12.08 -3.20
N LEU A 138 -1.35 11.45 -2.42
CA LEU A 138 -0.06 10.96 -2.90
C LEU A 138 -0.13 9.59 -3.59
N GLU A 139 -0.92 8.65 -3.05
CA GLU A 139 -1.01 7.28 -3.58
C GLU A 139 -2.42 6.68 -3.34
N PRO A 140 -3.46 7.18 -4.04
CA PRO A 140 -4.86 6.84 -3.75
C PRO A 140 -5.08 5.33 -3.75
N SER A 141 -5.59 4.81 -2.63
CA SER A 141 -5.81 3.37 -2.43
C SER A 141 -6.80 3.09 -1.28
N SER A 142 -7.03 1.81 -0.98
CA SER A 142 -7.90 1.38 0.13
C SER A 142 -7.31 1.75 1.50
N LYS A 143 -8.15 1.86 2.54
CA LYS A 143 -7.72 2.15 3.93
C LYS A 143 -6.57 1.23 4.38
N ARG A 144 -6.73 -0.08 4.15
CA ARG A 144 -5.67 -1.06 4.43
C ARG A 144 -4.38 -0.75 3.69
N SER A 145 -4.46 -0.48 2.39
CA SER A 145 -3.28 -0.18 1.61
C SER A 145 -2.62 1.13 2.03
N SER A 146 -3.38 2.13 2.48
CA SER A 146 -2.88 3.38 3.04
C SER A 146 -2.01 3.13 4.28
N VAL A 147 -2.47 2.32 5.24
CA VAL A 147 -1.71 1.97 6.46
C VAL A 147 -0.40 1.24 6.12
N GLU A 148 -0.41 0.36 5.12
CA GLU A 148 0.81 -0.33 4.68
C GLU A 148 1.80 0.62 4.00
N LYS A 149 1.30 1.58 3.21
CA LYS A 149 2.11 2.46 2.35
C LYS A 149 2.58 3.74 3.03
N ILE A 150 1.89 4.24 4.06
CA ILE A 150 2.26 5.49 4.73
C ILE A 150 3.71 5.48 5.23
N LYS A 151 4.22 4.30 5.60
CA LYS A 151 5.61 4.06 6.03
C LYS A 151 6.68 4.47 5.00
N LYS A 152 6.31 4.61 3.72
CA LYS A 152 7.19 5.10 2.66
C LYS A 152 7.47 6.60 2.77
N TYR A 153 6.58 7.35 3.41
CA TYR A 153 6.65 8.80 3.55
C TYR A 153 7.26 9.18 4.89
N TRP A 154 7.73 10.43 5.00
CA TRP A 154 8.20 10.99 6.25
C TRP A 154 7.02 11.31 7.18
N TYR A 155 6.39 10.26 7.70
CA TYR A 155 5.19 10.34 8.53
C TYR A 155 5.21 9.21 9.56
N GLU A 156 4.97 9.55 10.81
CA GLU A 156 4.83 8.58 11.90
C GLU A 156 3.35 8.25 12.09
N PHE A 157 3.02 6.97 12.00
CA PHE A 157 1.66 6.48 12.15
C PHE A 157 1.64 5.33 13.15
N ASN A 158 1.01 5.57 14.30
CA ASN A 158 1.04 4.65 15.44
C ASN A 158 -0.27 3.86 15.62
N ASP A 159 -1.37 4.29 14.98
CA ASP A 159 -2.64 3.59 15.07
C ASP A 159 -2.62 2.26 14.28
N SER A 160 -3.42 1.31 14.73
CA SER A 160 -3.52 0.00 14.08
C SER A 160 -4.47 0.03 12.88
N LEU A 161 -4.45 -1.05 12.09
CA LEU A 161 -5.43 -1.21 11.01
C LEU A 161 -6.87 -1.23 11.56
N LYS A 162 -7.11 -1.79 12.74
CA LYS A 162 -8.45 -1.88 13.34
C LYS A 162 -9.00 -0.51 13.69
N ASP A 163 -8.13 0.37 14.21
CA ASP A 163 -8.44 1.75 14.55
C ASP A 163 -8.93 2.54 13.34
N VAL A 164 -8.24 2.39 12.20
CA VAL A 164 -8.60 3.04 10.92
C VAL A 164 -9.97 2.58 10.39
N TYR A 165 -10.39 1.36 10.72
CA TYR A 165 -11.73 0.87 10.39
C TYR A 165 -12.78 1.22 11.44
N GLY A 166 -12.39 1.73 12.62
CA GLY A 166 -13.29 2.05 13.72
C GLY A 166 -13.77 0.81 14.50
N ASN A 167 -13.08 -0.33 14.37
CA ASN A 167 -13.51 -1.61 14.96
C ASN A 167 -13.15 -1.78 16.44
N GLU A 168 -12.41 -0.83 17.06
CA GLU A 168 -12.14 -0.81 18.50
C GLU A 168 -13.12 0.04 19.32
N ALA A 169 -14.20 0.52 18.71
CA ALA A 169 -15.34 1.04 19.46
C ALA A 169 -16.09 -0.14 20.10
N ASN A 170 -15.54 -0.71 21.18
CA ASN A 170 -16.34 -1.41 22.17
C ASN A 170 -17.35 -0.39 22.70
N PHE A 171 -18.59 -0.48 22.22
CA PHE A 171 -19.72 0.15 22.86
C PHE A 171 -19.85 -0.50 24.23
N VAL A 172 -19.41 0.22 25.26
CA VAL A 172 -19.78 0.01 26.66
C VAL A 172 -20.81 1.07 27.01
#